data_AF-A0A4U6D7Y1-F1
#
_entry.id   AF-A0A4U6D7Y1-F1
#
_cell.length_a   1.000
_cell.length_b   1.000
_cell.length_c   1.000
_cell.angle_alpha   90.00
_cell.angle_beta   90.00
_cell.angle_gamma   90.00
#
_symmetry.space_group_name_H-M   'P 1'
#
loop_
_entity.id
_entity.type
_entity.pdbx_description
1 polymer ?
#
loop_
_entity_poly.entity_id
_entity_poly.type
_entity_poly.pdbx_seq_one_letter_code
_entity_poly.pdbx_strand_id
1 'polypeptide(L)'
;MNDDKRARMSAMISYIQAEYLMKYGMEMDEWSAINFAEIREHFGVIRKELNANLLESKKLQQTFKGSISSVHFASDKQSFLHGLGVSIPYAVCVLILGFLCYYYLSTFKMYQGISRYVEDLKNIESYQDLVREGNIRTQNGVEFLILKQAKPGDNTFGRVYEFDGKRKEVHVPLRRLK
;
A
#
# COMPACT_ATOMS: atom_id res chain seq x y z
N MET A 1 78.50 -12.18 -48.26
CA MET A 1 77.60 -11.06 -48.63
C MET A 1 76.23 -11.11 -47.93
N ASN A 2 75.78 -12.25 -47.40
CA ASN A 2 74.50 -12.35 -46.68
C ASN A 2 74.57 -11.92 -45.20
N ASP A 3 75.70 -12.08 -44.52
CA ASP A 3 75.82 -11.71 -43.10
C ASP A 3 75.85 -10.21 -42.85
N ASP A 4 76.48 -9.41 -43.72
CA ASP A 4 76.44 -7.94 -43.63
C ASP A 4 75.01 -7.40 -43.82
N LYS A 5 74.22 -8.01 -44.73
CA LYS A 5 72.81 -7.66 -44.90
C LYS A 5 71.98 -8.01 -43.66
N ARG A 6 72.25 -9.15 -43.01
CA ARG A 6 71.57 -9.55 -41.76
C ARG A 6 71.95 -8.65 -40.59
N ALA A 7 73.22 -8.29 -40.47
CA ALA A 7 73.71 -7.37 -39.44
C ALA A 7 73.08 -5.97 -39.59
N ARG A 8 73.03 -5.44 -40.81
CA ARG A 8 72.36 -4.16 -41.10
C ARG A 8 70.86 -4.21 -40.82
N MET A 9 70.19 -5.32 -41.17
CA MET A 9 68.77 -5.51 -40.87
C MET A 9 68.51 -5.56 -39.36
N SER A 10 69.33 -6.28 -38.60
CA SER A 10 69.21 -6.36 -37.14
C SER A 10 69.47 -5.01 -36.46
N ALA A 11 70.46 -4.25 -36.94
CA ALA A 11 70.73 -2.90 -36.46
C ALA A 11 69.55 -1.94 -36.75
N MET A 12 68.95 -2.02 -37.95
CA MET A 12 67.78 -1.24 -38.32
C MET A 12 66.57 -1.56 -37.44
N ILE A 13 66.29 -2.84 -37.17
CA ILE A 13 65.18 -3.26 -36.30
C ILE A 13 65.39 -2.75 -34.88
N SER A 14 66.61 -2.85 -34.36
CA SER A 14 66.93 -2.37 -33.00
C SER A 14 66.78 -0.86 -32.89
N TYR A 15 67.17 -0.12 -33.92
CA TYR A 15 66.99 1.32 -34.01
C TYR A 15 65.51 1.72 -34.03
N ILE A 16 64.70 1.09 -34.89
CA ILE A 16 63.25 1.32 -34.95
C ILE A 16 62.62 0.99 -33.60
N GLN A 17 62.96 -0.13 -32.98
CA GLN A 17 62.42 -0.51 -31.68
C GLN A 17 62.76 0.52 -30.59
N ALA A 18 63.99 1.04 -30.58
CA ALA A 18 64.41 2.07 -29.64
C ALA A 18 63.66 3.40 -29.87
N GLU A 19 63.46 3.81 -31.13
CA GLU A 19 62.71 5.02 -31.47
C GLU A 19 61.23 4.92 -31.08
N TYR A 20 60.60 3.76 -31.33
CA TYR A 20 59.23 3.48 -30.91
C TYR A 20 59.10 3.47 -29.38
N LEU A 21 60.03 2.80 -28.67
CA LEU A 21 60.02 2.79 -27.21
C LEU A 21 60.20 4.20 -26.62
N MET A 22 61.06 5.02 -27.20
CA MET A 22 61.28 6.39 -26.73
C MET A 22 60.03 7.25 -26.95
N LYS A 23 59.43 7.19 -28.14
CA LYS A 23 58.28 8.02 -28.49
C LYS A 23 57.03 7.61 -27.71
N TYR A 24 56.65 6.34 -27.79
CA TYR A 24 55.46 5.86 -27.08
C TYR A 24 55.68 5.81 -25.57
N GLY A 25 56.89 5.54 -25.09
CA GLY A 25 57.21 5.60 -23.67
C GLY A 25 57.04 7.00 -23.09
N MET A 26 57.50 8.04 -23.82
CA MET A 26 57.36 9.43 -23.41
C MET A 26 55.90 9.91 -23.47
N GLU A 27 55.18 9.61 -24.56
CA GLU A 27 53.76 9.95 -24.69
C GLU A 27 52.90 9.26 -23.61
N MET A 28 53.20 8.01 -23.29
CA MET A 28 52.52 7.28 -22.21
C MET A 28 52.86 7.85 -20.82
N ASP A 29 54.11 8.25 -20.58
CA ASP A 29 54.52 8.87 -19.32
C ASP A 29 53.82 10.23 -19.13
N GLU A 30 53.80 11.07 -20.16
CA GLU A 30 53.12 12.36 -20.14
C GLU A 30 51.61 12.20 -19.92
N TRP A 31 50.96 11.28 -20.63
CA TRP A 31 49.54 10.98 -20.44
C TRP A 31 49.25 10.45 -19.04
N SER A 32 50.12 9.57 -18.51
CA SER A 32 49.98 9.06 -17.15
C SER A 32 50.14 10.16 -16.10
N ALA A 33 51.08 11.09 -16.30
CA ALA A 33 51.31 12.22 -15.41
C ALA A 33 50.11 13.17 -15.36
N ILE A 34 49.51 13.46 -16.52
CA ILE A 34 48.29 14.27 -16.63
C ILE A 34 47.14 13.58 -15.88
N ASN A 35 46.90 12.29 -16.13
CA ASN A 35 45.85 11.55 -15.44
C ASN A 35 46.06 11.51 -13.92
N PHE A 36 47.30 11.30 -13.45
CA PHE A 36 47.59 11.32 -12.02
C PHE A 36 47.37 12.70 -11.40
N ALA A 37 47.67 13.78 -12.12
CA ALA A 37 47.39 15.14 -11.68
C ALA A 37 45.88 15.39 -11.55
N GLU A 38 45.10 14.98 -12.55
CA GLU A 38 43.64 15.10 -12.57
C GLU A 38 43.01 14.26 -11.43
N ILE A 39 43.43 13.00 -11.28
CA ILE A 39 43.00 12.14 -10.18
C ILE A 39 43.30 12.78 -8.82
N ARG A 40 44.48 13.39 -8.65
CA ARG A 40 44.86 14.06 -7.41
C ARG A 40 43.97 15.27 -7.10
N GLU A 41 43.60 16.04 -8.12
CA GLU A 41 42.66 17.16 -7.98
C GLU A 41 41.27 16.66 -7.57
N HIS A 42 40.74 15.63 -8.24
CA HIS A 42 39.46 15.01 -7.90
C HIS A 42 39.44 14.48 -6.46
N PHE A 43 40.48 13.78 -6.03
CA PHE A 43 40.59 13.33 -4.63
C PHE A 43 40.66 14.51 -3.65
N GLY A 44 41.26 15.63 -4.05
CA GLY A 44 41.28 16.86 -3.26
C GLY A 44 39.88 17.43 -3.04
N VAL A 45 39.06 17.48 -4.08
CA VAL A 45 37.66 17.94 -4.02
C VAL A 45 36.82 16.99 -3.16
N ILE A 46 36.89 15.69 -3.45
CA ILE A 46 36.16 14.66 -2.69
C ILE A 46 36.51 14.72 -1.20
N ARG A 47 37.79 14.91 -0.86
CA ARG A 47 38.24 15.01 0.53
C ARG A 47 37.67 16.25 1.23
N LYS A 48 37.54 17.38 0.52
CA LYS A 48 36.92 18.60 1.08
C LYS A 48 35.44 18.36 1.35
N GLU A 49 34.70 17.80 0.40
CA GLU A 49 33.27 17.47 0.57
C GLU A 49 33.04 16.45 1.69
N LEU A 50 33.86 15.39 1.73
CA LEU A 50 33.79 14.38 2.79
C LEU A 50 34.03 14.99 4.17
N ASN A 51 35.02 15.88 4.31
CA ASN A 51 35.29 16.55 5.58
C ASN A 51 34.14 17.48 5.98
N ALA A 52 33.55 18.21 5.04
CA ALA A 52 32.39 19.06 5.31
C ALA A 52 31.18 18.21 5.79
N ASN A 53 30.88 17.11 5.09
CA ASN A 53 29.81 16.20 5.46
C ASN A 53 30.06 15.50 6.81
N LEU A 54 31.29 15.09 7.11
CA LEU A 54 31.64 14.52 8.40
C LEU A 54 31.48 15.54 9.54
N LEU A 55 31.82 16.81 9.29
CA LEU A 55 31.66 17.88 10.27
C LEU A 55 30.18 18.19 10.51
N GLU A 56 29.36 18.23 9.44
CA GLU A 56 27.91 18.37 9.54
C GLU A 56 27.27 17.19 10.26
N SER A 57 27.65 15.96 9.91
CA SER A 57 27.19 14.74 10.59
C SER A 57 27.55 14.73 12.07
N LYS A 58 28.77 15.14 12.44
CA LYS A 58 29.16 15.32 13.85
C LYS A 58 28.33 16.39 14.55
N LYS A 59 28.05 17.51 13.88
CA LYS A 59 27.19 18.59 14.42
C LYS A 59 25.75 18.11 14.63
N LEU A 60 25.20 17.36 13.67
CA LEU A 60 23.89 16.72 13.78
C LEU A 60 23.89 15.70 14.93
N GLN A 61 24.89 14.83 15.04
CA GLN A 61 25.02 13.89 16.16
C GLN A 61 25.10 14.59 17.52
N GLN A 62 25.84 15.70 17.64
CA GLN A 62 25.89 16.49 18.87
C GLN A 62 24.55 17.15 19.18
N THR A 63 23.85 17.65 18.15
CA THR A 63 22.51 18.24 18.29
C THR A 63 21.48 17.19 18.69
N PHE A 64 21.52 15.99 18.09
CA PHE A 64 20.68 14.85 18.48
C PHE A 64 21.02 14.34 19.87
N LYS A 65 22.28 14.31 20.28
CA LYS A 65 22.66 13.94 21.65
C LYS A 65 22.18 14.95 22.70
N GLY A 66 22.02 16.23 22.33
CA GLY A 66 21.41 17.25 23.18
C GLY A 66 19.88 17.30 23.12
N SER A 67 19.29 16.88 21.99
CA SER A 67 17.83 16.94 21.73
C SER A 67 17.09 15.67 22.14
N ILE A 68 17.75 14.50 22.01
CA ILE A 68 17.27 13.25 22.59
C ILE A 68 17.61 13.34 24.08
N SER A 69 16.66 13.83 24.87
CA SER A 69 16.65 13.56 26.30
C SER A 69 16.70 12.05 26.46
N SER A 70 17.89 11.51 26.68
CA SER A 70 18.05 10.11 27.04
C SER A 70 17.38 9.97 28.40
N VAL A 71 16.12 9.52 28.41
CA VAL A 71 15.40 9.26 29.64
C VAL A 71 16.09 8.08 30.30
N HIS A 72 17.01 8.38 31.20
CA HIS A 72 17.75 7.38 31.93
C HIS A 72 16.82 6.86 33.02
N PHE A 73 16.22 5.70 32.78
CA PHE A 73 15.33 5.07 33.75
C PHE A 73 16.19 4.41 34.82
N ALA A 74 16.03 4.81 36.09
CA ALA A 74 16.77 4.25 37.21
C ALA A 74 16.34 2.82 37.57
N SER A 75 15.26 2.30 36.97
CA SER A 75 14.69 0.99 37.27
C SER A 75 13.93 0.40 36.07
N ASP A 76 14.07 -0.90 35.86
CA ASP A 76 13.37 -1.67 34.82
C ASP A 76 11.84 -1.54 34.89
N LYS A 77 11.30 -1.29 36.07
CA LYS A 77 9.86 -1.07 36.24
C LYS A 77 9.41 0.28 35.66
N GLN A 78 10.25 1.31 35.75
CA GLN A 78 9.94 2.64 35.21
C GLN A 78 10.06 2.67 33.70
N SER A 79 11.04 1.97 33.11
CA SER A 79 11.16 1.85 31.65
C SER A 79 9.97 1.08 31.05
N PHE A 80 9.51 0.03 31.73
CA PHE A 80 8.33 -0.73 31.31
C PHE A 80 7.04 0.11 31.41
N LEU A 81 6.83 0.83 32.51
CA LEU A 81 5.65 1.67 32.69
C LEU A 81 5.62 2.82 31.67
N HIS A 82 6.78 3.42 31.38
CA HIS A 82 6.91 4.46 30.37
C HIS A 82 6.66 3.91 28.97
N GLY A 83 7.19 2.73 28.64
CA GLY A 83 6.92 2.04 27.38
C GLY A 83 5.44 1.77 27.17
N LEU A 84 4.75 1.27 28.20
CA LEU A 84 3.31 1.07 28.18
C LEU A 84 2.54 2.38 28.03
N GLY A 85 2.91 3.42 28.78
CA GLY A 85 2.27 4.74 28.71
C GLY A 85 2.31 5.36 27.32
N VAL A 86 3.42 5.17 26.59
CA VAL A 86 3.57 5.65 25.21
C VAL A 86 2.79 4.78 24.22
N SER A 87 2.72 3.46 24.42
CA SER A 87 2.10 2.54 23.45
C SER A 87 0.57 2.45 23.54
N ILE A 88 -0.01 2.67 24.73
CA ILE A 88 -1.46 2.60 24.97
C ILE A 88 -2.27 3.52 24.04
N PRO A 89 -1.96 4.82 23.86
CA PRO A 89 -2.76 5.69 22.98
C PRO A 89 -2.76 5.20 21.53
N TYR A 90 -1.64 4.71 21.00
CA TYR A 90 -1.58 4.16 19.65
C TYR A 90 -2.41 2.88 19.50
N ALA A 91 -2.37 1.99 20.49
CA ALA A 91 -3.19 0.77 20.49
C ALA A 91 -4.69 1.09 20.48
N VAL A 92 -5.12 2.09 21.27
CA VAL A 92 -6.52 2.56 21.29
C VAL A 92 -6.92 3.14 19.94
N CYS A 93 -6.07 3.94 19.30
CA CYS A 93 -6.35 4.49 17.97
C CYS A 93 -6.56 3.38 16.92
N VAL A 94 -5.72 2.34 16.92
CA VAL A 94 -5.86 1.21 15.99
C VAL A 94 -7.16 0.44 16.22
N LEU A 95 -7.57 0.23 17.47
CA LEU A 95 -8.83 -0.45 17.79
C LEU A 95 -10.05 0.35 17.31
N ILE A 96 -10.07 1.67 17.53
CA ILE A 96 -11.16 2.54 17.08
C ILE A 96 -11.25 2.52 15.55
N LEU A 97 -10.11 2.61 14.87
CA LEU A 97 -10.06 2.63 13.40
C LEU A 97 -10.46 1.27 12.81
N GLY A 98 -10.07 0.17 13.45
CA GLY A 98 -10.49 -1.18 13.10
C GLY A 98 -12.00 -1.38 13.27
N PHE A 99 -12.58 -0.90 14.37
CA PHE A 99 -14.02 -0.96 14.61
C PHE A 99 -14.81 -0.14 13.57
N LEU A 100 -14.34 1.07 13.25
CA LEU A 100 -14.96 1.91 12.24
C LEU A 100 -14.92 1.26 10.85
N CYS A 101 -13.78 0.67 10.49
CA CYS A 101 -13.60 -0.04 9.21
C CYS A 101 -14.51 -1.27 9.12
N TYR A 102 -14.63 -2.05 10.20
CA TYR A 102 -15.54 -3.18 10.28
C TYR A 102 -17.00 -2.75 10.09
N TYR A 103 -17.42 -1.69 10.77
CA TYR A 103 -18.78 -1.15 10.65
C TYR A 103 -19.08 -0.64 9.24
N TYR A 104 -18.12 0.03 8.61
CA TYR A 104 -18.24 0.52 7.23
C TYR A 104 -18.37 -0.64 6.24
N LEU A 105 -17.51 -1.66 6.34
CA LEU A 105 -17.58 -2.86 5.48
C LEU A 105 -18.87 -3.65 5.69
N SER A 106 -19.33 -3.79 6.93
CA SER A 106 -20.59 -4.46 7.26
C SER A 106 -21.78 -3.72 6.66
N THR A 107 -21.82 -2.39 6.82
CA THR A 107 -22.86 -1.54 6.23
C THR A 107 -22.84 -1.61 4.71
N PHE A 108 -21.65 -1.56 4.10
CA PHE A 108 -21.51 -1.66 2.64
C PHE A 108 -21.99 -3.02 2.09
N LYS A 109 -21.67 -4.13 2.76
CA LYS A 109 -22.22 -5.45 2.42
C LYS A 109 -23.75 -5.49 2.55
N MET A 110 -24.30 -4.83 3.55
CA MET A 110 -25.75 -4.72 3.74
C MET A 110 -26.41 -3.92 2.60
N TYR A 111 -25.80 -2.83 2.16
CA TYR A 111 -26.27 -2.05 1.01
C TYR A 111 -26.20 -2.84 -0.30
N GLN A 112 -25.09 -3.55 -0.57
CA GLN A 112 -25.00 -4.40 -1.77
C GLN A 112 -26.04 -5.53 -1.76
N GLY A 113 -26.31 -6.12 -0.59
CA GLY A 113 -27.38 -7.09 -0.43
C GLY A 113 -28.73 -6.50 -0.81
N ILE A 114 -29.09 -5.36 -0.22
CA ILE A 114 -30.37 -4.68 -0.49
C ILE A 114 -30.49 -4.27 -1.96
N SER A 115 -29.43 -3.72 -2.57
CA SER A 115 -29.46 -3.33 -3.98
C SER A 115 -29.65 -4.52 -4.92
N ARG A 116 -28.99 -5.67 -4.66
CA ARG A 116 -29.22 -6.91 -5.43
C ARG A 116 -30.64 -7.44 -5.24
N TYR A 117 -31.16 -7.42 -4.02
CA TYR A 117 -32.55 -7.80 -3.76
C TYR A 117 -33.56 -6.89 -4.47
N VAL A 118 -33.29 -5.59 -4.56
CA VAL A 118 -34.16 -4.64 -5.27
C VAL A 118 -34.07 -4.79 -6.80
N GLU A 119 -32.89 -5.10 -7.34
CA GLU A 119 -32.73 -5.45 -8.76
C GLU A 119 -33.44 -6.76 -9.11
N ASP A 120 -33.30 -7.80 -8.29
CA ASP A 120 -34.04 -9.05 -8.43
C ASP A 120 -35.55 -8.81 -8.30
N LEU A 121 -35.99 -7.91 -7.40
CA LEU A 121 -37.40 -7.54 -7.25
C LEU A 121 -37.98 -6.81 -8.47
N LYS A 122 -37.15 -6.02 -9.16
CA LYS A 122 -37.57 -5.27 -10.35
C LYS A 122 -37.84 -6.19 -11.55
N ASN A 123 -37.33 -7.42 -11.50
CA ASN A 123 -37.44 -8.42 -12.57
C ASN A 123 -38.60 -9.41 -12.39
N ILE A 124 -39.52 -9.16 -11.47
CA ILE A 124 -40.53 -10.14 -11.07
C ILE A 124 -41.84 -9.95 -11.88
N GLU A 125 -41.92 -10.56 -13.07
CA GLU A 125 -43.20 -10.97 -13.68
C GLU A 125 -44.07 -11.76 -12.66
N SER A 126 -43.43 -12.56 -11.81
CA SER A 126 -44.07 -13.29 -10.70
C SER A 126 -44.84 -12.44 -9.67
N TYR A 127 -44.63 -11.12 -9.55
CA TYR A 127 -45.36 -10.26 -8.59
C TYR A 127 -46.73 -9.89 -9.16
N GLN A 128 -46.84 -9.76 -10.49
CA GLN A 128 -48.13 -9.60 -11.16
C GLN A 128 -48.95 -10.90 -11.12
N ASP A 129 -48.28 -12.05 -11.19
CA ASP A 129 -48.94 -13.36 -11.07
C ASP A 129 -49.42 -13.65 -9.63
N LEU A 130 -48.61 -13.30 -8.63
CA LEU A 130 -49.00 -13.38 -7.20
C LEU A 130 -50.20 -12.48 -6.84
N VAL A 131 -50.34 -11.32 -7.50
CA VAL A 131 -51.49 -10.42 -7.34
C VAL A 131 -52.71 -10.90 -8.13
N ARG A 132 -52.52 -11.60 -9.26
CA ARG A 132 -53.62 -12.19 -10.04
C ARG A 132 -54.21 -13.45 -9.40
N GLU A 133 -53.40 -14.27 -8.72
CA GLU A 133 -53.85 -15.52 -8.09
C GLU A 133 -54.16 -15.38 -6.58
N GLY A 134 -53.73 -14.29 -5.94
CA GLY A 134 -53.93 -14.04 -4.52
C GLY A 134 -55.34 -13.54 -4.17
N ASN A 135 -55.92 -14.07 -3.09
CA ASN A 135 -57.21 -13.62 -2.57
C ASN A 135 -57.03 -12.23 -1.92
N ILE A 136 -57.48 -11.17 -2.60
CA ILE A 136 -57.41 -9.79 -2.12
C ILE A 136 -58.62 -9.50 -1.24
N ARG A 137 -58.40 -9.02 0.00
CA ARG A 137 -59.48 -8.52 0.86
C ARG A 137 -59.24 -7.07 1.25
N THR A 138 -60.28 -6.26 1.13
CA THR A 138 -60.27 -4.85 1.52
C THR A 138 -60.81 -4.73 2.94
N GLN A 139 -60.00 -4.19 3.86
CA GLN A 139 -60.44 -3.79 5.20
C GLN A 139 -60.00 -2.34 5.44
N ASN A 140 -60.90 -1.50 5.94
CA ASN A 140 -60.63 -0.10 6.32
C ASN A 140 -59.92 0.75 5.24
N GLY A 141 -60.33 0.62 3.96
CA GLY A 141 -59.78 1.41 2.85
C GLY A 141 -58.37 1.00 2.40
N VAL A 142 -57.86 -0.13 2.89
CA VAL A 142 -56.55 -0.69 2.50
C VAL A 142 -56.75 -2.08 1.89
N GLU A 143 -56.13 -2.31 0.74
CA GLU A 143 -56.11 -3.62 0.09
C GLU A 143 -54.97 -4.46 0.67
N PHE A 144 -55.32 -5.61 1.23
CA PHE A 144 -54.39 -6.58 1.78
C PHE A 144 -54.34 -7.82 0.89
N LEU A 145 -53.13 -8.26 0.53
CA LEU A 145 -52.91 -9.56 -0.08
C LEU A 145 -52.82 -10.61 1.03
N ILE A 146 -53.71 -11.60 1.01
CA ILE A 146 -53.71 -12.70 1.98
C ILE A 146 -52.82 -13.81 1.43
N LEU A 147 -51.66 -14.01 2.04
CA LEU A 147 -50.76 -15.12 1.73
C LEU A 147 -50.86 -16.20 2.81
N LYS A 148 -50.97 -17.46 2.39
CA LYS A 148 -50.87 -18.61 3.30
C LYS A 148 -49.43 -18.74 3.81
N GLN A 149 -49.29 -19.08 5.08
CA GLN A 149 -48.01 -19.22 5.76
C GLN A 149 -47.11 -20.24 5.06
N ALA A 150 -45.93 -19.81 4.58
CA ALA A 150 -44.92 -20.71 4.04
C ALA A 150 -44.21 -21.48 5.16
N LYS A 151 -43.77 -22.70 4.86
CA LYS A 151 -43.03 -23.57 5.79
C LYS A 151 -41.69 -22.91 6.20
N PRO A 152 -41.21 -23.17 7.43
CA PRO A 152 -40.01 -22.54 7.94
C PRO A 152 -38.80 -22.95 7.09
N GLY A 153 -38.17 -21.97 6.45
CA GLY A 153 -36.97 -22.17 5.63
C GLY A 153 -36.95 -21.36 4.34
N ASP A 154 -38.10 -20.85 3.88
CA ASP A 154 -38.17 -20.14 2.61
C ASP A 154 -38.83 -18.76 2.76
N ASN A 155 -38.03 -17.73 2.51
CA ASN A 155 -38.37 -16.33 2.28
C ASN A 155 -38.90 -15.47 3.45
N THR A 156 -38.00 -14.60 3.95
CA THR A 156 -38.32 -13.40 4.72
C THR A 156 -38.73 -12.25 3.79
N PHE A 157 -40.03 -12.10 3.52
CA PHE A 157 -40.59 -10.92 2.85
C PHE A 157 -41.05 -9.86 3.86
N GLY A 158 -40.53 -8.64 3.72
CA GLY A 158 -41.04 -7.40 4.32
C GLY A 158 -40.76 -7.22 5.82
N ARG A 159 -40.16 -6.08 6.22
CA ARG A 159 -40.00 -5.70 7.64
C ARG A 159 -41.31 -5.24 8.31
N VAL A 160 -42.41 -5.17 7.57
CA VAL A 160 -43.73 -4.80 8.11
C VAL A 160 -44.75 -5.80 7.59
N TYR A 161 -45.09 -6.77 8.43
CA TYR A 161 -46.24 -7.66 8.22
C TYR A 161 -47.07 -7.66 9.49
N GLU A 162 -48.39 -7.55 9.35
CA GLU A 162 -49.32 -7.78 10.46
C GLU A 162 -49.73 -9.26 10.41
N PHE A 163 -49.36 -10.00 11.45
CA PHE A 163 -49.67 -11.42 11.57
C PHE A 163 -50.96 -11.60 12.37
N ASP A 164 -52.03 -12.09 11.73
CA ASP A 164 -53.26 -12.46 12.43
C ASP A 164 -53.16 -13.90 12.96
N GLY A 165 -52.81 -14.00 14.25
CA GLY A 165 -52.62 -15.27 14.94
C GLY A 165 -53.87 -16.15 15.04
N LYS A 166 -55.08 -15.62 14.80
CA LYS A 166 -56.31 -16.43 14.87
C LYS A 166 -56.57 -17.25 13.60
N ARG A 167 -56.05 -16.82 12.45
CA ARG A 167 -56.28 -17.47 11.15
C ARG A 167 -55.01 -18.02 10.49
N LYS A 168 -53.83 -17.74 11.05
CA LYS A 168 -52.51 -18.12 10.51
C LYS A 168 -52.29 -17.57 9.09
N GLU A 169 -52.66 -16.31 8.88
CA GLU A 169 -52.54 -15.62 7.61
C GLU A 169 -51.62 -14.40 7.76
N VAL A 170 -50.82 -14.11 6.73
CA VAL A 170 -49.90 -12.96 6.70
C VAL A 170 -50.52 -11.90 5.81
N HIS A 171 -50.81 -10.73 6.37
CA HIS A 171 -51.37 -9.59 5.62
C HIS A 171 -50.24 -8.67 5.19
N VAL A 172 -50.04 -8.55 3.88
CA VAL A 172 -49.09 -7.61 3.28
C VAL A 172 -49.89 -6.47 2.65
N PRO A 173 -49.74 -5.21 3.10
CA PRO A 173 -50.48 -4.08 2.55
C PRO A 173 -49.94 -3.75 1.15
N LEU A 174 -50.81 -3.82 0.14
CA LEU A 174 -50.42 -3.54 -1.25
C LEU A 174 -50.67 -2.07 -1.62
N ARG A 175 -51.80 -1.51 -1.20
CA ARG A 175 -52.22 -0.16 -1.61
C ARG A 175 -53.24 0.44 -0.64
N ARG A 176 -53.10 1.74 -0.35
CA ARG A 176 -54.19 2.54 0.24
C ARG A 176 -55.05 3.05 -0.91
N LEU A 177 -56.32 2.67 -0.92
CA LEU A 177 -57.31 3.32 -1.79
C LEU A 177 -57.66 4.65 -1.13
N LYS A 178 -57.45 5.74 -1.86
CA LYS A 178 -57.87 7.08 -1.48
C LYS A 178 -59.35 7.24 -1.80
#